data_AF-A0A498CWI0-F1
#
_entry.id   AF-A0A498CWI0-F1
#
_cell.length_a   1.000
_cell.length_b   1.000
_cell.length_c   1.000
_cell.angle_alpha   90.00
_cell.angle_beta   90.00
_cell.angle_gamma   90.00
#
_symmetry.space_group_name_H-M   'P 1'
#
loop_
_entity.id
_entity.type
_entity.pdbx_description
1 polymer ?
#
loop_
_entity_poly.entity_id
_entity_poly.type
_entity_poly.pdbx_seq_one_letter_code
_entity_poly.pdbx_strand_id
1 'polypeptide(L)'
;MTTKLKCLSLCILLMGVGACSSKDQPKSDSAVEGQTTESSEALQNITETPTVIVPKAQISPDQSWDKIDSDVRRSNLIYFYPEKMNVLNYKEPSKLANDLYFPENHEFIKKQLHLDKLQLLVIGMQGHNLDNDMLVDLSNDEYFKYANNLAINYIRALQVPKVEPKQEFEKTQDYEERVKQAQQNSLNNVIDYDTELLERALNYIAPDITSIGSEGAYQYDADKELMTINFEQKSRYFSSVVKSELIIKVAPDLAKTLADNFGQLKVGYVFTPKNNTLNLDGIFFYLIRYGNPDRKNNTSRLYLSPIIKPNTFKQKSAVNVFWKNNDAVEEVDTVPFKDVLTSPIWKFKFGLENYLSPESLLQKYVKPEIPKEPNELQYLEDG
;
A
#
# COMPACT_ATOMS: atom_id res chain seq x y z
N MET A 1 -72.06 0.50 -1.76
CA MET A 1 -71.92 -0.06 -3.11
C MET A 1 -70.65 -0.89 -3.15
N THR A 2 -70.81 -2.18 -3.39
CA THR A 2 -69.81 -3.25 -3.40
C THR A 2 -69.37 -3.56 -4.84
N THR A 3 -68.10 -3.88 -5.06
CA THR A 3 -67.57 -4.75 -6.14
C THR A 3 -66.07 -4.97 -5.88
N LYS A 4 -65.67 -6.06 -5.21
CA LYS A 4 -65.32 -7.42 -5.70
C LYS A 4 -63.97 -7.54 -6.44
N LEU A 5 -62.96 -8.01 -5.68
CA LEU A 5 -62.00 -9.10 -5.90
C LEU A 5 -61.64 -9.53 -7.35
N LYS A 6 -60.33 -9.64 -7.63
CA LYS A 6 -59.69 -10.88 -8.14
C LYS A 6 -58.22 -10.99 -7.69
N CYS A 7 -57.97 -11.90 -6.74
CA CYS A 7 -56.68 -12.58 -6.57
C CYS A 7 -56.48 -13.55 -7.74
N LEU A 8 -55.26 -13.68 -8.26
CA LEU A 8 -54.84 -14.89 -8.96
C LEU A 8 -53.52 -15.39 -8.38
N SER A 9 -53.63 -16.54 -7.73
CA SER A 9 -52.58 -17.45 -7.30
C SER A 9 -51.87 -18.02 -8.51
N LEU A 10 -50.52 -18.04 -8.52
CA LEU A 10 -49.75 -18.88 -9.44
C LEU A 10 -49.02 -19.95 -8.62
N CYS A 11 -49.42 -21.19 -8.89
CA CYS A 11 -49.02 -22.39 -8.19
C CYS A 11 -47.56 -22.77 -8.47
N ILE A 12 -46.88 -23.20 -7.42
CA ILE A 12 -45.60 -23.90 -7.45
C ILE A 12 -45.83 -25.28 -8.08
N LEU A 13 -45.12 -25.58 -9.17
CA LEU A 13 -45.08 -26.91 -9.76
C LEU A 13 -43.73 -27.56 -9.40
N LEU A 14 -43.75 -28.34 -8.33
CA LEU A 14 -42.72 -29.29 -7.94
C LEU A 14 -42.84 -30.51 -8.87
N MET A 15 -41.86 -30.76 -9.73
CA MET A 15 -41.62 -32.09 -10.28
C MET A 15 -40.32 -32.63 -9.70
N GLY A 16 -40.49 -33.46 -8.67
CA GLY A 16 -39.49 -34.47 -8.31
C GLY A 16 -39.76 -35.73 -9.11
N VAL A 17 -38.71 -36.32 -9.68
CA VAL A 17 -38.64 -37.75 -9.92
C VAL A 17 -37.30 -38.23 -9.36
N GLY A 18 -37.38 -38.94 -8.25
CA GLY A 18 -36.31 -39.80 -7.78
C GLY A 18 -36.63 -41.26 -8.14
N ALA A 19 -35.60 -42.04 -8.46
CA ALA A 19 -35.40 -43.48 -8.18
C ALA A 19 -34.16 -43.93 -8.98
N CYS A 20 -33.01 -44.22 -8.38
CA CYS A 20 -32.61 -45.46 -7.69
C CYS A 20 -32.41 -46.69 -8.60
N SER A 21 -31.20 -47.27 -8.47
CA SER A 21 -30.80 -48.67 -8.71
C SER A 21 -30.58 -49.09 -10.18
N SER A 22 -29.56 -49.85 -10.58
CA SER A 22 -28.83 -50.94 -9.91
C SER A 22 -27.45 -51.18 -10.56
N LYS A 23 -26.61 -51.93 -9.83
CA LYS A 23 -25.31 -52.48 -10.23
C LYS A 23 -25.39 -53.29 -11.53
N ASP A 24 -24.33 -53.21 -12.34
CA ASP A 24 -23.71 -54.39 -12.96
C ASP A 24 -22.28 -54.04 -13.43
N GLN A 25 -21.30 -54.80 -12.92
CA GLN A 25 -19.99 -54.96 -13.56
C GLN A 25 -20.15 -55.86 -14.79
N PRO A 26 -19.28 -55.68 -15.80
CA PRO A 26 -18.57 -56.86 -16.28
C PRO A 26 -17.06 -56.66 -16.42
N LYS A 27 -16.44 -57.84 -16.45
CA LYS A 27 -15.04 -58.23 -16.42
C LYS A 27 -14.13 -57.58 -17.47
N SER A 28 -12.84 -57.61 -17.12
CA SER A 28 -11.67 -57.53 -17.98
C SER A 28 -11.76 -58.43 -19.22
N ASP A 29 -11.24 -57.95 -20.35
CA ASP A 29 -10.21 -58.66 -21.11
C ASP A 29 -9.44 -57.75 -22.09
N SER A 30 -8.12 -57.94 -22.05
CA SER A 30 -7.05 -57.79 -23.04
C SER A 30 -6.91 -56.54 -23.95
N ALA A 31 -5.84 -55.80 -23.65
CA ALA A 31 -4.72 -55.41 -24.54
C ALA A 31 -4.98 -55.11 -26.03
N VAL A 32 -4.82 -53.83 -26.40
CA VAL A 32 -4.15 -53.43 -27.64
C VAL A 32 -3.30 -52.19 -27.35
N GLU A 33 -1.99 -52.33 -27.58
CA GLU A 33 -0.99 -51.26 -27.59
C GLU A 33 -1.31 -50.20 -28.66
N GLY A 34 -1.15 -48.93 -28.31
CA GLY A 34 -1.24 -47.81 -29.24
C GLY A 34 -0.74 -46.55 -28.55
N GLN A 35 0.56 -46.31 -28.67
CA GLN A 35 1.28 -45.15 -28.15
C GLN A 35 0.67 -43.82 -28.62
N THR A 36 0.35 -42.95 -27.66
CA THR A 36 0.68 -41.52 -27.73
C THR A 36 0.97 -41.04 -26.31
N THR A 37 2.25 -40.95 -26.00
CA THR A 37 2.81 -40.19 -24.88
C THR A 37 2.43 -38.72 -25.01
N GLU A 38 1.37 -38.31 -24.32
CA GLU A 38 1.33 -36.96 -23.74
C GLU A 38 1.85 -37.08 -22.33
N SER A 39 3.09 -36.65 -22.13
CA SER A 39 3.65 -36.48 -20.80
C SER A 39 2.74 -35.54 -20.03
N SER A 40 2.08 -36.11 -19.02
CA SER A 40 1.74 -35.39 -17.79
C SER A 40 3.06 -34.84 -17.24
N GLU A 41 3.52 -33.73 -17.79
CA GLU A 41 4.42 -32.84 -17.08
C GLU A 41 3.61 -32.38 -15.88
N ALA A 42 3.97 -32.98 -14.74
CA ALA A 42 3.54 -32.58 -13.43
C ALA A 42 3.49 -31.05 -13.38
N LEU A 43 2.32 -30.53 -13.01
CA LEU A 43 2.16 -29.21 -12.42
C LEU A 43 3.17 -29.12 -11.26
N GLN A 44 4.39 -28.73 -11.58
CA GLN A 44 5.33 -28.22 -10.62
C GLN A 44 4.65 -26.95 -10.11
N ASN A 45 4.14 -27.01 -8.89
CA ASN A 45 3.95 -25.82 -8.09
C ASN A 45 5.33 -25.14 -8.00
N ILE A 46 5.64 -24.28 -8.97
CA ILE A 46 6.72 -23.33 -8.84
C ILE A 46 6.28 -22.45 -7.67
N THR A 47 6.89 -22.68 -6.52
CA THR A 47 6.78 -21.76 -5.40
C THR A 47 7.51 -20.50 -5.83
N GLU A 48 6.81 -19.62 -6.54
CA GLU A 48 7.32 -18.31 -6.90
C GLU A 48 7.64 -17.55 -5.61
N THR A 49 8.92 -17.44 -5.31
CA THR A 49 9.41 -16.67 -4.18
C THR A 49 9.49 -15.18 -4.54
N PRO A 50 9.29 -14.27 -3.58
CA PRO A 50 9.51 -12.84 -3.79
C PRO A 50 10.87 -12.58 -4.43
N THR A 51 10.91 -11.62 -5.38
CA THR A 51 12.17 -11.26 -6.03
C THR A 51 13.00 -10.40 -5.07
N VAL A 52 14.24 -10.83 -4.81
CA VAL A 52 15.18 -10.05 -3.98
C VAL A 52 15.66 -8.83 -4.77
N ILE A 53 15.45 -7.65 -4.21
CA ILE A 53 15.89 -6.34 -4.74
C ILE A 53 17.31 -6.04 -4.24
N VAL A 54 17.54 -6.16 -2.92
CA VAL A 54 18.86 -6.00 -2.29
C VAL A 54 19.06 -7.10 -1.25
N PRO A 55 20.12 -7.93 -1.37
CA PRO A 55 20.47 -8.89 -0.33
C PRO A 55 20.84 -8.17 0.98
N LYS A 56 20.37 -8.69 2.11
CA LYS A 56 20.61 -8.12 3.45
C LYS A 56 22.09 -7.93 3.78
N ALA A 57 22.96 -8.77 3.22
CA ALA A 57 24.41 -8.68 3.41
C ALA A 57 25.04 -7.42 2.78
N GLN A 58 24.35 -6.76 1.84
CA GLN A 58 24.80 -5.51 1.22
C GLN A 58 24.32 -4.26 1.97
N ILE A 59 23.41 -4.42 2.93
CA ILE A 59 22.89 -3.34 3.75
C ILE A 59 23.69 -3.33 5.03
N SER A 60 24.35 -2.20 5.33
CA SER A 60 25.13 -2.03 6.56
C SER A 60 24.25 -1.52 7.70
N PRO A 61 24.44 -2.02 8.94
CA PRO A 61 23.75 -1.49 10.11
C PRO A 61 24.12 -0.02 10.28
N ASP A 62 23.22 0.74 10.88
CA ASP A 62 23.44 2.16 11.04
C ASP A 62 22.98 2.61 12.43
N GLN A 63 23.97 2.95 13.27
CA GLN A 63 23.80 3.31 14.67
C GLN A 63 23.67 4.83 14.87
N SER A 64 23.90 5.65 13.82
CA SER A 64 23.73 7.11 13.90
C SER A 64 22.26 7.52 14.06
N TRP A 65 21.35 6.58 13.78
CA TRP A 65 19.90 6.72 13.73
C TRP A 65 19.26 7.20 15.03
N ASP A 66 19.75 6.80 16.21
CA ASP A 66 19.15 7.26 17.47
C ASP A 66 19.36 8.77 17.68
N LYS A 67 20.46 9.35 17.14
CA LYS A 67 20.67 10.81 17.12
C LYS A 67 19.85 11.47 16.02
N ILE A 68 19.82 10.84 14.84
CA ILE A 68 19.18 11.40 13.65
C ILE A 68 17.65 11.36 13.75
N ASP A 69 17.04 10.35 14.36
CA ASP A 69 15.59 10.30 14.62
C ASP A 69 15.15 11.48 15.50
N SER A 70 15.98 11.85 16.49
CA SER A 70 15.71 13.03 17.33
C SER A 70 15.79 14.34 16.54
N ASP A 71 16.75 14.48 15.63
CA ASP A 71 16.94 15.69 14.82
C ASP A 71 15.94 15.77 13.64
N VAL A 72 15.56 14.63 13.04
CA VAL A 72 14.49 14.52 12.02
C VAL A 72 13.12 14.85 12.64
N ARG A 73 12.81 14.30 13.82
CA ARG A 73 11.58 14.65 14.57
C ARG A 73 11.56 16.14 14.92
N ARG A 74 12.69 16.71 15.35
CA ARG A 74 12.81 18.15 15.67
C ARG A 74 12.73 19.06 14.44
N SER A 75 13.12 18.57 13.26
CA SER A 75 13.12 19.32 12.01
C SER A 75 11.85 19.14 11.17
N ASN A 76 10.86 18.38 11.65
CA ASN A 76 9.62 18.06 10.94
C ASN A 76 9.86 17.44 9.54
N LEU A 77 11.01 16.80 9.32
CA LEU A 77 11.37 16.13 8.07
C LEU A 77 10.81 14.71 7.97
N ILE A 78 9.82 14.39 8.79
CA ILE A 78 9.19 13.09 8.88
C ILE A 78 8.61 12.71 7.48
N TYR A 79 8.14 13.71 6.71
CA TYR A 79 7.69 13.58 5.30
C TYR A 79 8.78 13.13 4.31
N PHE A 80 10.06 13.26 4.65
CA PHE A 80 11.19 12.82 3.83
C PHE A 80 11.91 11.60 4.41
N TYR A 81 11.50 11.17 5.62
CA TYR A 81 12.19 10.12 6.33
C TYR A 81 11.29 9.34 7.30
N PRO A 82 11.25 8.01 7.21
CA PRO A 82 10.46 7.18 8.10
C PRO A 82 11.06 7.10 9.50
N GLU A 83 10.22 7.27 10.53
CA GLU A 83 10.62 7.10 11.94
C GLU A 83 11.21 5.71 12.23
N LYS A 84 11.97 5.62 13.32
CA LYS A 84 12.44 4.35 13.91
C LYS A 84 11.38 3.26 13.88
N MET A 85 11.77 2.08 13.39
CA MET A 85 11.00 0.83 13.53
C MET A 85 9.51 0.97 13.24
N ASN A 86 9.15 1.61 12.13
CA ASN A 86 7.86 1.34 11.53
C ASN A 86 7.80 -0.16 11.27
N VAL A 87 6.93 -0.85 12.01
CA VAL A 87 6.86 -2.31 11.98
C VAL A 87 6.25 -2.71 10.63
N LEU A 88 7.12 -2.91 9.64
CA LEU A 88 6.75 -3.52 8.36
C LEU A 88 6.51 -5.04 8.50
N ASN A 89 6.28 -5.54 9.71
CA ASN A 89 5.96 -6.93 9.94
C ASN A 89 4.44 -7.09 10.02
N TYR A 90 3.84 -7.68 8.99
CA TYR A 90 2.39 -7.97 8.93
C TYR A 90 1.87 -8.92 10.03
N LYS A 91 2.74 -9.48 10.86
CA LYS A 91 2.40 -10.56 11.80
C LYS A 91 1.64 -10.13 13.07
N GLU A 92 1.48 -8.84 13.33
CA GLU A 92 0.69 -8.37 14.47
C GLU A 92 -0.63 -7.73 14.01
N PRO A 93 -1.77 -8.44 14.12
CA PRO A 93 -3.07 -7.86 13.82
C PRO A 93 -3.41 -6.83 14.90
N SER A 94 -3.38 -5.54 14.56
CA SER A 94 -3.90 -4.50 15.44
C SER A 94 -5.43 -4.59 15.44
N LYS A 95 -6.01 -5.05 16.55
CA LYS A 95 -7.46 -5.20 16.79
C LYS A 95 -8.24 -3.87 16.89
N LEU A 96 -8.04 -2.94 15.96
CA LEU A 96 -8.86 -1.72 15.91
C LEU A 96 -9.74 -1.74 14.67
N ALA A 97 -11.04 -1.64 14.96
CA ALA A 97 -12.15 -1.93 14.09
C ALA A 97 -12.48 -0.79 13.10
N ASN A 98 -13.27 -1.17 12.10
CA ASN A 98 -14.15 -0.35 11.25
C ASN A 98 -13.61 0.18 9.91
N ASP A 99 -12.48 -0.32 9.39
CA ASP A 99 -12.07 -0.10 8.00
C ASP A 99 -11.22 -1.27 7.46
N LEU A 100 -10.92 -1.26 6.16
CA LEU A 100 -10.17 -2.34 5.51
C LEU A 100 -8.71 -2.31 5.97
N TYR A 101 -8.40 -3.00 7.05
CA TYR A 101 -7.03 -3.11 7.50
C TYR A 101 -6.23 -3.94 6.51
N PHE A 102 -5.34 -3.30 5.75
CA PHE A 102 -4.58 -3.93 4.67
C PHE A 102 -3.85 -5.21 5.11
N PRO A 103 -3.12 -5.26 6.25
CA PRO A 103 -2.47 -6.50 6.68
C PRO A 103 -3.43 -7.68 6.92
N GLU A 104 -4.67 -7.42 7.34
CA GLU A 104 -5.67 -8.47 7.58
C GLU A 104 -6.38 -8.92 6.29
N ASN A 105 -6.46 -8.06 5.28
CA ASN A 105 -7.26 -8.30 4.07
C ASN A 105 -6.42 -8.52 2.80
N HIS A 106 -5.10 -8.33 2.88
CA HIS A 106 -4.17 -8.37 1.74
C HIS A 106 -4.30 -9.66 0.92
N GLU A 107 -4.09 -10.83 1.53
CA GLU A 107 -4.20 -12.13 0.85
C GLU A 107 -5.60 -12.40 0.30
N PHE A 108 -6.64 -11.98 1.03
CA PHE A 108 -8.02 -12.11 0.57
C PHE A 108 -8.25 -11.28 -0.69
N ILE A 109 -7.80 -10.02 -0.72
CA ILE A 109 -7.97 -9.13 -1.87
C ILE A 109 -7.15 -9.62 -3.05
N LYS A 110 -5.88 -10.02 -2.85
CA LYS A 110 -5.06 -10.61 -3.92
C LYS A 110 -5.77 -11.78 -4.58
N LYS A 111 -6.37 -12.67 -3.78
CA LYS A 111 -7.14 -13.82 -4.26
C LYS A 111 -8.41 -13.42 -5.01
N GLN A 112 -9.18 -12.46 -4.51
CA GLN A 112 -10.41 -11.99 -5.16
C GLN A 112 -10.14 -11.26 -6.49
N LEU A 113 -9.03 -10.53 -6.57
CA LEU A 113 -8.58 -9.86 -7.78
C LEU A 113 -7.85 -10.79 -8.77
N HIS A 114 -7.64 -12.06 -8.40
CA HIS A 114 -6.88 -13.04 -9.18
C HIS A 114 -5.46 -12.55 -9.53
N LEU A 115 -4.79 -11.91 -8.57
CA LEU A 115 -3.43 -11.42 -8.77
C LEU A 115 -2.42 -12.56 -8.82
N ASP A 116 -1.44 -12.41 -9.71
CA ASP A 116 -0.25 -13.26 -9.71
C ASP A 116 0.53 -13.03 -8.41
N LYS A 117 1.23 -14.07 -7.91
CA LYS A 117 1.97 -14.00 -6.64
C LYS A 117 3.00 -12.88 -6.60
N LEU A 118 3.54 -12.53 -7.76
CA LEU A 118 4.56 -11.49 -7.93
C LEU A 118 3.98 -10.08 -8.06
N GLN A 119 2.66 -9.93 -8.27
CA GLN A 119 2.03 -8.62 -8.33
C GLN A 119 1.89 -8.00 -6.94
N LEU A 120 2.16 -6.70 -6.87
CA LEU A 120 2.04 -5.89 -5.66
C LEU A 120 0.68 -5.20 -5.66
N LEU A 121 0.01 -5.27 -4.51
CA LEU A 121 -1.27 -4.63 -4.22
C LEU A 121 -1.01 -3.40 -3.36
N VAL A 122 -1.42 -2.21 -3.83
CA VAL A 122 -1.32 -0.96 -3.06
C VAL A 122 -2.70 -0.36 -2.87
N ILE A 123 -3.17 -0.31 -1.63
CA ILE A 123 -4.45 0.29 -1.22
C ILE A 123 -4.31 1.32 -0.10
N GLY A 124 -3.12 1.43 0.49
CA GLY A 124 -2.84 2.25 1.67
C GLY A 124 -3.04 1.48 2.98
N MET A 125 -2.60 2.08 4.09
CA MET A 125 -2.81 1.58 5.45
C MET A 125 -3.45 2.69 6.31
N GLN A 126 -4.75 2.60 6.54
CA GLN A 126 -5.43 3.45 7.51
C GLN A 126 -4.95 3.19 8.96
N GLY A 127 -4.62 4.26 9.70
CA GLY A 127 -4.49 4.23 11.16
C GLY A 127 -3.08 3.94 11.72
N HIS A 128 -2.07 3.75 10.89
CA HIS A 128 -0.68 3.63 11.34
C HIS A 128 0.14 4.82 10.83
N ASN A 129 0.54 5.67 11.77
CA ASN A 129 1.35 6.89 11.61
C ASN A 129 0.56 8.16 11.25
N LEU A 130 0.36 9.01 12.26
CA LEU A 130 -0.41 10.26 12.17
C LEU A 130 0.38 11.44 11.61
N ASP A 131 1.70 11.25 11.42
CA ASP A 131 2.65 12.31 11.12
C ASP A 131 3.18 12.24 9.67
N ASN A 132 2.98 11.13 8.96
CA ASN A 132 3.44 10.89 7.59
C ASN A 132 2.35 10.38 6.64
N ASP A 133 1.63 11.31 6.03
CA ASP A 133 0.60 11.01 5.02
C ASP A 133 1.17 11.19 3.61
N MET A 134 2.07 10.29 3.20
CA MET A 134 2.65 10.35 1.86
C MET A 134 1.62 9.88 0.82
N LEU A 135 1.08 10.81 0.04
CA LEU A 135 0.02 10.50 -0.91
C LEU A 135 0.56 9.69 -2.10
N VAL A 136 -0.26 8.80 -2.69
CA VAL A 136 0.14 8.05 -3.89
C VAL A 136 0.14 8.98 -5.10
N ASP A 137 1.27 9.65 -5.27
CA ASP A 137 1.59 10.54 -6.38
C ASP A 137 2.54 9.84 -7.34
N LEU A 138 2.00 9.43 -8.48
CA LEU A 138 2.73 8.75 -9.55
C LEU A 138 3.21 9.74 -10.62
N SER A 139 3.04 11.04 -10.40
CA SER A 139 3.52 12.11 -11.28
C SER A 139 4.98 12.50 -11.05
N ASN A 140 5.59 12.03 -9.95
CA ASN A 140 7.00 12.18 -9.60
C ASN A 140 7.50 10.95 -8.81
N ASP A 141 8.79 10.93 -8.45
CA ASP A 141 9.45 9.77 -7.85
C ASP A 141 9.57 9.82 -6.32
N GLU A 142 9.01 10.84 -5.65
CA GLU A 142 9.15 10.99 -4.19
C GLU A 142 8.46 9.85 -3.43
N TYR A 143 7.30 9.37 -3.93
CA TYR A 143 6.63 8.19 -3.37
C TYR A 143 7.52 6.95 -3.34
N PHE A 144 8.16 6.67 -4.48
CA PHE A 144 9.02 5.49 -4.62
C PHE A 144 10.33 5.65 -3.85
N LYS A 145 10.93 6.85 -3.84
CA LYS A 145 12.11 7.16 -3.00
C LYS A 145 11.82 6.91 -1.52
N TYR A 146 10.68 7.38 -1.03
CA TYR A 146 10.31 7.23 0.37
C TYR A 146 10.14 5.75 0.73
N ALA A 147 9.38 4.99 -0.07
CA ALA A 147 9.20 3.55 0.15
C ALA A 147 10.53 2.77 0.09
N ASN A 148 11.41 3.10 -0.88
CA ASN A 148 12.74 2.51 -1.01
C ASN A 148 13.60 2.74 0.24
N ASN A 149 13.64 3.99 0.70
CA ASN A 149 14.37 4.36 1.91
C ASN A 149 13.79 3.62 3.12
N LEU A 150 12.47 3.62 3.31
CA LEU A 150 11.82 2.92 4.40
C LEU A 150 12.16 1.43 4.47
N ALA A 151 12.11 0.72 3.35
CA ALA A 151 12.46 -0.69 3.30
C ALA A 151 13.93 -0.96 3.69
N ILE A 152 14.87 -0.17 3.15
CA ILE A 152 16.30 -0.30 3.48
C ILE A 152 16.54 0.04 4.96
N ASN A 153 15.94 1.11 5.45
CA ASN A 153 16.08 1.57 6.83
C ASN A 153 15.51 0.57 7.83
N TYR A 154 14.39 -0.07 7.48
CA TYR A 154 13.84 -1.17 8.27
C TYR A 154 14.86 -2.31 8.43
N ILE A 155 15.54 -2.71 7.36
CA ILE A 155 16.58 -3.75 7.41
C ILE A 155 17.77 -3.31 8.25
N ARG A 156 18.25 -2.07 8.07
CA ARG A 156 19.33 -1.49 8.88
C ARG A 156 18.99 -1.55 10.37
N ALA A 157 17.75 -1.22 10.73
CA ALA A 157 17.28 -1.27 12.11
C ALA A 157 17.19 -2.71 12.66
N LEU A 158 16.85 -3.71 11.83
CA LEU A 158 16.87 -5.12 12.23
C LEU A 158 18.29 -5.64 12.49
N GLN A 159 19.31 -5.07 11.85
CA GLN A 159 20.71 -5.44 12.03
C GLN A 159 21.34 -4.85 13.29
N VAL A 160 20.76 -3.79 13.86
CA VAL A 160 21.31 -3.14 15.07
C VAL A 160 20.96 -3.97 16.31
N PRO A 161 21.95 -4.50 17.05
CA PRO A 161 21.69 -5.26 18.25
C PRO A 161 21.10 -4.39 19.34
N LYS A 162 19.96 -4.81 19.88
CA LYS A 162 19.32 -4.17 21.04
C LYS A 162 19.95 -4.72 22.31
N VAL A 163 20.84 -3.93 22.91
CA VAL A 163 21.52 -4.29 24.16
C VAL A 163 21.35 -3.15 25.16
N GLU A 164 20.68 -3.42 26.27
CA GLU A 164 20.63 -2.47 27.39
C GLU A 164 22.04 -2.23 27.94
N PRO A 165 22.36 -1.01 28.41
CA PRO A 165 23.64 -0.72 29.04
C PRO A 165 24.00 -1.72 30.13
N LYS A 166 25.31 -1.89 30.37
CA LYS A 166 25.79 -2.75 31.46
C LYS A 166 25.20 -2.28 32.79
N GLN A 167 24.61 -3.20 33.55
CA GLN A 167 24.03 -2.88 34.84
C GLN A 167 25.11 -2.79 35.94
N GLU A 168 24.85 -2.03 37.00
CA GLU A 168 25.81 -1.75 38.08
C GLU A 168 26.36 -3.03 38.74
N PHE A 169 25.53 -4.07 38.87
CA PHE A 169 25.89 -5.34 39.51
C PHE A 169 26.13 -6.49 38.50
N GLU A 170 26.17 -6.21 37.21
CA GLU A 170 26.44 -7.20 36.16
C GLU A 170 27.95 -7.40 35.99
N LYS A 171 28.41 -8.66 35.88
CA LYS A 171 29.81 -8.92 35.56
C LYS A 171 30.10 -8.52 34.12
N THR A 172 31.32 -8.07 33.84
CA THR A 172 31.71 -7.69 32.47
C THR A 172 31.58 -8.86 31.50
N GLN A 173 31.88 -10.09 31.93
CA GLN A 173 31.74 -11.30 31.11
C GLN A 173 30.28 -11.55 30.72
N ASP A 174 29.36 -11.49 31.68
CA ASP A 174 27.92 -11.67 31.45
C ASP A 174 27.38 -10.60 30.47
N TYR A 175 27.84 -9.35 30.61
CA TYR A 175 27.51 -8.27 29.67
C TYR A 175 28.03 -8.54 28.26
N GLU A 176 29.29 -8.98 28.11
CA GLU A 176 29.87 -9.31 26.81
C GLU A 176 29.17 -10.50 26.14
N GLU A 177 28.75 -11.50 26.90
CA GLU A 177 27.94 -12.62 26.40
C GLU A 177 26.57 -12.13 25.91
N ARG A 178 25.91 -11.24 26.67
CA ARG A 178 24.64 -10.62 26.28
C ARG A 178 24.78 -9.80 24.98
N VAL A 179 25.87 -9.04 24.84
CA VAL A 179 26.18 -8.31 23.59
C VAL A 179 26.35 -9.27 22.41
N LYS A 180 27.15 -10.33 22.56
CA LYS A 180 27.36 -11.34 21.51
C LYS A 180 26.06 -12.05 21.12
N GLN A 181 25.26 -12.43 22.11
CA GLN A 181 23.97 -13.07 21.88
C GLN A 181 23.01 -12.13 21.13
N ALA A 182 22.95 -10.85 21.51
CA ALA A 182 22.13 -9.86 20.81
C ALA A 182 22.60 -9.60 19.37
N GLN A 183 23.91 -9.57 19.12
CA GLN A 183 24.48 -9.49 17.77
C GLN A 183 24.05 -10.68 16.91
N GLN A 184 24.16 -11.90 17.45
CA GLN A 184 23.77 -13.11 16.72
C GLN A 184 22.26 -13.19 16.48
N ASN A 185 21.44 -12.83 17.48
CA ASN A 185 19.99 -12.77 17.35
C ASN A 185 19.55 -11.75 16.29
N SER A 186 20.23 -10.60 16.22
CA SER A 186 19.91 -9.56 15.23
C SER A 186 20.18 -10.08 13.82
N LEU A 187 21.36 -10.67 13.58
CA LEU A 187 21.73 -11.29 12.30
C LEU A 187 20.75 -12.37 11.83
N ASN A 188 20.19 -13.16 12.76
CA ASN A 188 19.21 -14.19 12.45
C ASN A 188 17.84 -13.64 12.02
N ASN A 189 17.47 -12.45 12.50
CA ASN A 189 16.16 -11.84 12.24
C ASN A 189 16.15 -10.91 11.02
N VAL A 190 17.31 -10.63 10.43
CA VAL A 190 17.42 -9.77 9.25
C VAL A 190 16.85 -10.46 8.02
N ILE A 191 15.99 -9.75 7.31
CA ILE A 191 15.40 -10.15 6.04
C ILE A 191 16.09 -9.45 4.87
N ASP A 192 15.99 -10.02 3.68
CA ASP A 192 16.40 -9.34 2.45
C ASP A 192 15.42 -8.20 2.12
N TYR A 193 15.88 -7.24 1.33
CA TYR A 193 14.96 -6.31 0.69
C TYR A 193 14.39 -7.01 -0.55
N ASP A 194 13.17 -7.53 -0.44
CA ASP A 194 12.44 -8.16 -1.54
C ASP A 194 11.18 -7.37 -1.93
N THR A 195 10.49 -7.87 -2.95
CA THR A 195 9.25 -7.29 -3.46
C THR A 195 8.11 -7.31 -2.44
N GLU A 196 8.11 -8.25 -1.48
CA GLU A 196 7.12 -8.28 -0.42
C GLU A 196 7.36 -7.13 0.56
N LEU A 197 8.62 -6.91 0.98
CA LEU A 197 9.00 -5.78 1.82
C LEU A 197 8.67 -4.43 1.15
N LEU A 198 8.90 -4.33 -0.16
CA LEU A 198 8.52 -3.15 -0.95
C LEU A 198 7.02 -2.89 -0.91
N GLU A 199 6.19 -3.91 -1.10
CA GLU A 199 4.73 -3.79 -1.02
C GLU A 199 4.28 -3.28 0.36
N ARG A 200 4.90 -3.78 1.44
CA ARG A 200 4.60 -3.29 2.79
C ARG A 200 4.98 -1.82 2.94
N ALA A 201 6.17 -1.44 2.47
CA ALA A 201 6.64 -0.07 2.55
C ALA A 201 5.72 0.90 1.77
N LEU A 202 5.29 0.53 0.55
CA LEU A 202 4.38 1.33 -0.26
C LEU A 202 3.03 1.55 0.41
N ASN A 203 2.47 0.51 1.02
CA ASN A 203 1.18 0.61 1.72
C ASN A 203 1.31 1.31 3.07
N TYR A 204 2.41 1.12 3.79
CA TYR A 204 2.62 1.69 5.12
C TYR A 204 2.64 3.23 5.09
N ILE A 205 3.22 3.82 4.05
CA ILE A 205 3.44 5.27 3.97
C ILE A 205 2.26 6.04 3.38
N ALA A 206 1.32 5.33 2.76
CA ALA A 206 0.17 5.92 2.10
C ALA A 206 -1.11 5.70 2.91
N PRO A 207 -1.89 6.75 3.20
CA PRO A 207 -3.22 6.58 3.76
C PRO A 207 -4.17 5.93 2.73
N ASP A 208 -5.32 5.46 3.21
CA ASP A 208 -6.38 4.97 2.34
C ASP A 208 -6.83 6.05 1.34
N ILE A 209 -6.94 5.65 0.08
CA ILE A 209 -7.21 6.56 -1.03
C ILE A 209 -8.71 6.69 -1.21
N THR A 210 -9.30 7.75 -0.68
CA THR A 210 -10.73 8.02 -0.82
C THR A 210 -11.01 8.87 -2.06
N SER A 211 -12.11 8.58 -2.76
CA SER A 211 -12.58 9.36 -3.92
C SER A 211 -13.25 10.70 -3.52
N ILE A 212 -12.78 11.37 -2.47
CA ILE A 212 -13.48 12.53 -1.92
C ILE A 212 -13.15 13.79 -2.74
N GLY A 213 -14.18 14.37 -3.36
CA GLY A 213 -14.31 15.83 -3.46
C GLY A 213 -14.22 16.42 -4.86
N SER A 214 -15.33 16.46 -5.59
CA SER A 214 -15.79 17.65 -6.34
C SER A 214 -17.17 17.39 -6.96
N GLU A 215 -17.95 18.45 -7.17
CA GLU A 215 -19.12 18.38 -8.06
C GLU A 215 -18.65 18.02 -9.47
N GLY A 216 -19.30 17.05 -10.13
CA GLY A 216 -18.87 16.58 -11.46
C GLY A 216 -17.71 15.57 -11.46
N ALA A 217 -17.51 14.84 -10.35
CA ALA A 217 -16.38 13.91 -10.17
C ALA A 217 -16.33 12.72 -11.16
N TYR A 218 -17.42 12.40 -11.86
CA TYR A 218 -17.36 11.44 -12.95
C TYR A 218 -18.25 11.83 -14.13
N GLN A 219 -17.90 11.34 -15.32
CA GLN A 219 -18.70 11.44 -16.54
C GLN A 219 -18.66 10.08 -17.26
N TYR A 220 -19.76 9.70 -17.91
CA TYR A 220 -19.82 8.46 -18.68
C TYR A 220 -20.36 8.72 -20.09
N ASP A 221 -19.57 8.36 -21.09
CA ASP A 221 -19.96 8.31 -22.51
C ASP A 221 -20.39 6.88 -22.83
N ALA A 222 -21.70 6.66 -22.91
CA ALA A 222 -22.28 5.33 -23.13
C ALA A 222 -22.01 4.79 -24.54
N ASP A 223 -21.86 5.66 -25.55
CA ASP A 223 -21.60 5.27 -26.93
C ASP A 223 -20.16 4.75 -27.10
N LYS A 224 -19.23 5.31 -26.31
CA LYS A 224 -17.81 4.89 -26.30
C LYS A 224 -17.46 3.92 -25.17
N GLU A 225 -18.37 3.69 -24.24
CA GLU A 225 -18.14 2.95 -22.98
C GLU A 225 -16.95 3.51 -22.19
N LEU A 226 -16.82 4.84 -22.13
CA LEU A 226 -15.73 5.52 -21.44
C LEU A 226 -16.24 6.23 -20.19
N MET A 227 -15.62 5.96 -19.06
CA MET A 227 -15.86 6.69 -17.81
C MET A 227 -14.64 7.55 -17.48
N THR A 228 -14.88 8.84 -17.31
CA THR A 228 -13.92 9.78 -16.70
C THR A 228 -14.20 9.84 -15.21
N ILE A 229 -13.17 9.70 -14.39
CA ILE A 229 -13.22 9.73 -12.93
C ILE A 229 -12.16 10.70 -12.43
N ASN A 230 -12.58 11.69 -11.66
CA ASN A 230 -11.74 12.64 -10.96
C ASN A 230 -11.77 12.32 -9.47
N PHE A 231 -10.59 12.15 -8.87
CA PHE A 231 -10.48 11.88 -7.44
C PHE A 231 -9.30 12.63 -6.84
N GLU A 232 -9.38 12.89 -5.54
CA GLU A 232 -8.42 13.69 -4.81
C GLU A 232 -7.96 12.97 -3.55
N GLN A 233 -6.65 12.97 -3.33
CA GLN A 233 -6.03 12.57 -2.09
C GLN A 233 -5.62 13.84 -1.34
N LYS A 234 -5.85 13.87 -0.03
CA LYS A 234 -5.45 14.95 0.86
C LYS A 234 -4.74 14.35 2.06
N SER A 235 -3.61 14.91 2.46
CA SER A 235 -3.02 14.60 3.76
C SER A 235 -3.93 15.14 4.88
N ARG A 236 -3.80 14.61 6.09
CA ARG A 236 -4.65 14.95 7.23
C ARG A 236 -4.69 16.44 7.56
N TYR A 237 -3.57 17.14 7.35
CA TYR A 237 -3.45 18.59 7.60
C TYR A 237 -3.55 19.43 6.33
N PHE A 238 -4.00 18.84 5.21
CA PHE A 238 -4.06 19.50 3.90
C PHE A 238 -2.69 20.07 3.46
N SER A 239 -1.60 19.56 4.03
CA SER A 239 -0.22 19.89 3.68
C SER A 239 0.19 19.30 2.34
N SER A 240 -0.57 18.33 1.81
CA SER A 240 -0.33 17.72 0.52
C SER A 240 -1.65 17.36 -0.13
N VAL A 241 -1.73 17.57 -1.44
CA VAL A 241 -2.89 17.26 -2.26
C VAL A 241 -2.43 16.60 -3.54
N VAL A 242 -3.11 15.52 -3.95
CA VAL A 242 -2.96 14.91 -5.28
C VAL A 242 -4.32 14.85 -5.94
N LYS A 243 -4.50 15.57 -7.04
CA LYS A 243 -5.69 15.50 -7.89
C LYS A 243 -5.40 14.58 -9.07
N SER A 244 -6.32 13.67 -9.35
CA SER A 244 -6.19 12.64 -10.37
C SER A 244 -7.33 12.72 -11.38
N GLU A 245 -7.01 12.59 -12.66
CA GLU A 245 -7.96 12.41 -13.76
C GLU A 245 -7.70 11.04 -14.39
N LEU A 246 -8.72 10.19 -14.40
CA LEU A 246 -8.66 8.82 -14.90
C LEU A 246 -9.73 8.61 -15.96
N ILE A 247 -9.34 8.14 -17.15
CA ILE A 247 -10.27 7.71 -18.20
C ILE A 247 -10.11 6.21 -18.39
N ILE A 248 -11.21 5.47 -18.24
CA ILE A 248 -11.25 4.00 -18.33
C ILE A 248 -12.34 3.54 -19.28
N LYS A 249 -12.08 2.43 -19.97
CA LYS A 249 -13.13 1.72 -20.70
C LYS A 249 -13.87 0.77 -19.75
N VAL A 250 -15.18 0.98 -19.58
CA VAL A 250 -16.02 0.20 -18.67
C VAL A 250 -17.42 -0.01 -19.23
N ALA A 251 -17.93 -1.23 -19.11
CA ALA A 251 -19.29 -1.56 -19.54
C ALA A 251 -20.35 -0.81 -18.70
N PRO A 252 -21.55 -0.54 -19.25
CA PRO A 252 -22.59 0.23 -18.57
C PRO A 252 -22.94 -0.23 -17.15
N ASP A 253 -23.02 -1.55 -16.91
CA ASP A 253 -23.36 -2.10 -15.60
C ASP A 253 -22.30 -1.80 -14.53
N LEU A 254 -21.02 -1.89 -14.91
CA LEU A 254 -19.91 -1.55 -14.03
C LEU A 254 -19.84 -0.03 -13.83
N ALA A 255 -19.98 0.76 -14.90
CA ALA A 255 -20.00 2.22 -14.81
C ALA A 255 -21.10 2.71 -13.86
N LYS A 256 -22.31 2.14 -13.98
CA LYS A 256 -23.42 2.41 -13.07
C LYS A 256 -23.09 2.02 -11.63
N THR A 257 -22.46 0.86 -11.42
CA THR A 257 -22.04 0.43 -10.07
C THR A 257 -21.03 1.39 -9.46
N LEU A 258 -20.04 1.85 -10.23
CA LEU A 258 -19.06 2.83 -9.74
C LEU A 258 -19.72 4.18 -9.45
N ALA A 259 -20.59 4.66 -10.35
CA ALA A 259 -21.35 5.89 -10.20
C ALA A 259 -22.26 5.90 -8.96
N ASP A 260 -23.03 4.83 -8.75
CA ASP A 260 -23.97 4.68 -7.62
C ASP A 260 -23.25 4.69 -6.26
N ASN A 261 -21.96 4.37 -6.24
CA ASN A 261 -21.17 4.26 -5.01
C ASN A 261 -20.05 5.30 -4.91
N PHE A 262 -20.00 6.26 -5.84
CA PHE A 262 -18.81 7.06 -6.08
C PHE A 262 -18.23 7.70 -4.82
N GLY A 263 -19.06 8.32 -3.96
CA GLY A 263 -18.61 8.99 -2.73
C GLY A 263 -18.09 8.06 -1.63
N GLN A 264 -18.14 6.75 -1.82
CA GLN A 264 -17.63 5.73 -0.90
C GLN A 264 -16.53 4.88 -1.52
N LEU A 265 -16.21 5.09 -2.80
CA LEU A 265 -15.16 4.31 -3.47
C LEU A 265 -13.79 4.68 -2.90
N LYS A 266 -13.01 3.65 -2.64
CA LYS A 266 -11.57 3.74 -2.47
C LYS A 266 -10.87 3.25 -3.74
N VAL A 267 -9.65 3.73 -3.96
CA VAL A 267 -8.85 3.37 -5.13
C VAL A 267 -7.68 2.48 -4.71
N GLY A 268 -7.43 1.43 -5.47
CA GLY A 268 -6.26 0.56 -5.31
C GLY A 268 -5.50 0.43 -6.62
N TYR A 269 -4.20 0.18 -6.49
CA TYR A 269 -3.27 0.00 -7.61
C TYR A 269 -2.68 -1.41 -7.59
N VAL A 270 -2.42 -1.93 -8.78
CA VAL A 270 -1.70 -3.19 -8.98
C VAL A 270 -0.43 -2.90 -9.75
N PHE A 271 0.71 -3.32 -9.21
CA PHE A 271 2.01 -3.16 -9.84
C PHE A 271 2.67 -4.50 -10.14
N THR A 272 3.34 -4.60 -11.30
CA THR A 272 4.26 -5.71 -11.58
C THR A 272 5.71 -5.24 -11.38
N PRO A 273 6.47 -5.89 -10.48
CA PRO A 273 7.90 -5.67 -10.35
C PRO A 273 8.65 -6.34 -11.51
N LYS A 274 9.62 -5.61 -12.08
CA LYS A 274 10.51 -6.15 -13.12
C LYS A 274 11.86 -5.42 -13.09
N ASN A 275 12.97 -6.15 -12.96
CA ASN A 275 14.32 -5.58 -12.94
C ASN A 275 14.45 -4.41 -11.94
N ASN A 276 13.95 -4.59 -10.71
CA ASN A 276 13.92 -3.56 -9.68
C ASN A 276 13.18 -2.26 -10.06
N THR A 277 12.33 -2.27 -11.07
CA THR A 277 11.36 -1.18 -11.34
C THR A 277 9.94 -1.71 -11.12
N LEU A 278 8.98 -0.80 -11.04
CA LEU A 278 7.55 -1.14 -11.05
C LEU A 278 6.91 -0.67 -12.35
N ASN A 279 5.89 -1.41 -12.79
CA ASN A 279 4.95 -0.96 -13.83
C ASN A 279 3.54 -1.01 -13.26
N LEU A 280 2.71 -0.03 -13.63
CA LEU A 280 1.28 -0.06 -13.30
C LEU A 280 0.54 -1.03 -14.22
N ASP A 281 0.01 -2.11 -13.67
CA ASP A 281 -0.81 -3.07 -14.42
C ASP A 281 -2.26 -2.63 -14.52
N GLY A 282 -2.75 -1.93 -13.50
CA GLY A 282 -4.10 -1.41 -13.49
C GLY A 282 -4.51 -0.82 -12.16
N ILE A 283 -5.73 -0.31 -12.17
CA ILE A 283 -6.39 0.36 -11.06
C ILE A 283 -7.69 -0.40 -10.78
N PHE A 284 -8.07 -0.54 -9.53
CA PHE A 284 -9.37 -1.07 -9.15
C PHE A 284 -10.02 -0.19 -8.10
N PHE A 285 -11.33 -0.29 -7.99
CA PHE A 285 -12.13 0.42 -7.00
C PHE A 285 -12.69 -0.56 -6.01
N TYR A 286 -12.74 -0.16 -4.75
CA TYR A 286 -13.27 -1.00 -3.69
C TYR A 286 -14.05 -0.19 -2.67
N LEU A 287 -14.97 -0.83 -1.97
CA LEU A 287 -15.67 -0.23 -0.85
C LEU A 287 -16.13 -1.30 0.12
N ILE A 288 -16.15 -0.96 1.41
CA ILE A 288 -16.75 -1.81 2.43
C ILE A 288 -18.19 -1.37 2.64
N ARG A 289 -19.14 -2.28 2.39
CA ARG A 289 -20.53 -2.10 2.81
C ARG A 289 -20.69 -2.65 4.20
N TYR A 290 -20.76 -1.77 5.18
CA TYR A 290 -21.27 -2.13 6.50
C TYR A 290 -22.75 -2.50 6.36
N GLY A 291 -23.14 -3.69 6.82
CA GLY A 291 -24.55 -4.02 6.84
C GLY A 291 -25.28 -3.26 7.96
N ASN A 292 -26.60 -3.47 8.06
CA ASN A 292 -27.42 -2.78 9.04
C ASN A 292 -27.07 -3.24 10.49
N PRO A 293 -26.64 -2.33 11.37
CA PRO A 293 -26.29 -2.65 12.77
C PRO A 293 -27.43 -3.30 13.57
N ASP A 294 -28.69 -3.12 13.16
CA ASP A 294 -29.86 -3.70 13.84
C ASP A 294 -30.13 -5.17 13.47
N ARG A 295 -29.34 -5.77 12.56
CA ARG A 295 -29.51 -7.17 12.15
C ARG A 295 -28.49 -8.08 12.84
N LYS A 296 -28.97 -9.15 13.48
CA LYS A 296 -28.15 -10.15 14.23
C LYS A 296 -27.01 -10.80 13.43
N ASN A 297 -27.03 -10.76 12.10
CA ASN A 297 -25.94 -11.22 11.22
C ASN A 297 -25.43 -10.06 10.36
N ASN A 298 -24.84 -9.05 11.00
CA ASN A 298 -24.28 -7.89 10.33
C ASN A 298 -22.83 -8.15 9.87
N THR A 299 -22.65 -8.83 8.73
CA THR A 299 -21.33 -9.01 8.13
C THR A 299 -21.06 -7.91 7.13
N SER A 300 -19.97 -7.16 7.31
CA SER A 300 -19.44 -6.26 6.29
C SER A 300 -19.17 -7.01 4.99
N ARG A 301 -19.54 -6.43 3.86
CA ARG A 301 -19.26 -6.99 2.52
C ARG A 301 -18.28 -6.10 1.79
N LEU A 302 -17.16 -6.67 1.36
CA LEU A 302 -16.23 -6.00 0.47
C LEU A 302 -16.72 -6.11 -0.97
N TYR A 303 -16.82 -4.98 -1.65
CA TYR A 303 -16.92 -4.93 -3.10
C TYR A 303 -15.55 -4.59 -3.68
N LEU A 304 -15.18 -5.30 -4.74
CA LEU A 304 -13.98 -5.08 -5.55
C LEU A 304 -14.42 -5.01 -7.01
N SER A 305 -14.03 -3.95 -7.73
CA SER A 305 -14.13 -3.96 -9.19
C SER A 305 -13.09 -4.91 -9.79
N PRO A 306 -13.23 -5.30 -11.06
CA PRO A 306 -12.12 -5.84 -11.83
C PRO A 306 -10.93 -4.87 -11.83
N ILE A 307 -9.75 -5.38 -12.16
CA ILE A 307 -8.57 -4.56 -12.44
C ILE A 307 -8.76 -3.92 -13.82
N ILE A 308 -8.70 -2.60 -13.87
CA ILE A 308 -8.98 -1.81 -15.06
C ILE A 308 -7.71 -1.13 -15.51
N LYS A 309 -7.35 -1.33 -16.79
CA LYS A 309 -6.25 -0.61 -17.40
C LYS A 309 -6.70 0.80 -17.76
N PRO A 310 -6.01 1.85 -17.28
CA PRO A 310 -6.33 3.22 -17.66
C PRO A 310 -6.07 3.47 -19.15
N ASN A 311 -7.01 4.11 -19.84
CA ASN A 311 -6.77 4.68 -21.17
C ASN A 311 -5.99 5.99 -21.05
N THR A 312 -6.27 6.75 -20.01
CA THR A 312 -5.56 7.98 -19.64
C THR A 312 -5.51 8.05 -18.13
N PHE A 313 -4.35 8.41 -17.59
CA PHE A 313 -4.21 8.66 -16.16
C PHE A 313 -3.29 9.85 -15.97
N LYS A 314 -3.81 10.93 -15.39
CA LYS A 314 -3.04 12.12 -15.10
C LYS A 314 -3.13 12.46 -13.63
N GLN A 315 -2.05 13.00 -13.11
CA GLN A 315 -2.00 13.50 -11.75
C GLN A 315 -1.32 14.87 -11.69
N LYS A 316 -1.78 15.69 -10.75
CA LYS A 316 -1.09 16.89 -10.30
C LYS A 316 -1.06 16.90 -8.79
N SER A 317 0.00 17.45 -8.23
CA SER A 317 0.19 17.47 -6.80
C SER A 317 0.82 18.76 -6.33
N ALA A 318 0.55 19.09 -5.08
CA ALA A 318 1.25 20.13 -4.33
C ALA A 318 1.60 19.57 -2.95
N VAL A 319 2.79 19.91 -2.47
CA VAL A 319 3.31 19.51 -1.16
C VAL A 319 3.84 20.77 -0.48
N ASN A 320 3.16 21.19 0.58
CA ASN A 320 3.63 22.27 1.42
C ASN A 320 4.52 21.69 2.54
N VAL A 321 5.83 21.84 2.37
CA VAL A 321 6.87 21.34 3.28
C VAL A 321 6.94 22.15 4.60
N PHE A 322 6.17 23.24 4.71
CA PHE A 322 6.21 24.13 5.86
C PHE A 322 4.81 24.49 6.32
N TRP A 323 4.71 24.96 7.57
CA TRP A 323 3.62 25.83 8.04
C TRP A 323 3.63 27.18 7.28
N LYS A 324 3.79 27.17 5.95
CA LYS A 324 3.54 28.34 5.11
C LYS A 324 2.03 28.50 5.03
N ASN A 325 1.57 29.74 5.19
CA ASN A 325 0.16 30.14 5.14
C ASN A 325 -0.56 29.88 3.80
N ASN A 326 0.08 29.22 2.82
CA ASN A 326 -0.54 28.87 1.55
C ASN A 326 -1.06 27.42 1.64
N ASP A 327 -2.36 27.26 1.48
CA ASP A 327 -3.02 25.95 1.49
C ASP A 327 -2.58 25.13 0.26
N ALA A 328 -2.10 23.90 0.45
CA ALA A 328 -1.72 23.04 -0.69
C ALA A 328 -2.92 22.77 -1.61
N VAL A 329 -4.14 22.93 -1.10
CA VAL A 329 -5.40 22.90 -1.85
C VAL A 329 -5.48 24.02 -2.89
N GLU A 330 -4.95 25.22 -2.60
CA GLU A 330 -4.90 26.33 -3.55
C GLU A 330 -3.75 26.15 -4.56
N GLU A 331 -2.58 25.75 -4.07
CA GLU A 331 -1.38 25.59 -4.91
C GLU A 331 -1.58 24.53 -6.00
N VAL A 332 -2.21 23.39 -5.68
CA VAL A 332 -2.42 22.30 -6.64
C VAL A 332 -3.27 22.74 -7.84
N ASP A 333 -4.08 23.79 -7.72
CA ASP A 333 -4.86 24.31 -8.85
C ASP A 333 -4.06 25.15 -9.83
N THR A 334 -2.86 25.59 -9.44
CA THR A 334 -1.91 26.27 -10.32
C THR A 334 -0.96 25.30 -11.05
N VAL A 335 -0.86 24.06 -10.57
CA VAL A 335 0.04 23.04 -11.12
C VAL A 335 -0.63 22.31 -12.31
N PRO A 336 0.07 22.10 -13.44
CA PRO A 336 -0.48 21.34 -14.55
C PRO A 336 -0.52 19.84 -14.26
N PHE A 337 -1.53 19.17 -14.83
CA PHE A 337 -1.57 17.71 -14.88
C PHE A 337 -0.39 17.13 -15.66
N LYS A 338 0.21 16.06 -15.10
CA LYS A 338 1.23 15.24 -15.75
C LYS A 338 0.65 13.88 -16.07
N ASP A 339 1.03 13.34 -17.22
CA ASP A 339 0.64 11.97 -17.61
C ASP A 339 1.41 10.95 -16.77
N VAL A 340 0.68 10.12 -16.04
CA VAL A 340 1.20 9.06 -15.18
C VAL A 340 1.69 7.89 -16.03
N LEU A 341 1.01 7.53 -17.13
CA LEU A 341 1.35 6.34 -17.93
C LEU A 341 2.70 6.50 -18.63
N THR A 342 3.08 7.73 -18.96
CA THR A 342 4.39 8.05 -19.55
C THR A 342 5.36 8.69 -18.55
N SER A 343 5.03 8.69 -17.25
CA SER A 343 5.83 9.31 -16.21
C SER A 343 7.23 8.68 -16.15
N PRO A 344 8.29 9.48 -15.91
CA PRO A 344 9.64 8.95 -15.70
C PRO A 344 9.74 8.08 -14.43
N ILE A 345 8.73 8.11 -13.54
CA ILE A 345 8.67 7.29 -12.33
C ILE A 345 8.87 5.80 -12.62
N TRP A 346 8.41 5.29 -13.77
CA TRP A 346 8.54 3.87 -14.13
C TRP A 346 9.99 3.44 -14.43
N LYS A 347 10.91 4.41 -14.53
CA LYS A 347 12.35 4.17 -14.65
C LYS A 347 13.05 4.19 -13.29
N PHE A 348 12.36 4.53 -12.20
CA PHE A 348 12.91 4.50 -10.85
C PHE A 348 13.34 3.08 -10.50
N LYS A 349 14.58 2.95 -10.02
CA LYS A 349 15.15 1.67 -9.62
C LYS A 349 15.19 1.55 -8.11
N PHE A 350 14.45 0.59 -7.59
CA PHE A 350 14.50 0.22 -6.18
C PHE A 350 15.84 -0.46 -5.87
N GLY A 351 16.40 -0.13 -4.71
CA GLY A 351 17.68 -0.61 -4.22
C GLY A 351 18.61 0.51 -3.75
N LEU A 352 19.87 0.15 -3.55
CA LEU A 352 20.88 1.02 -2.94
C LEU A 352 21.25 2.25 -3.80
N GLU A 353 21.08 2.17 -5.12
CA GLU A 353 21.46 3.25 -6.04
C GLU A 353 20.63 4.54 -5.87
N ASN A 354 19.36 4.42 -5.46
CA ASN A 354 18.47 5.53 -5.16
C ASN A 354 18.22 5.71 -3.66
N TYR A 355 19.04 5.06 -2.82
CA TYR A 355 18.96 5.21 -1.37
C TYR A 355 19.59 6.53 -0.93
N LEU A 356 18.88 7.28 -0.08
CA LEU A 356 19.43 8.46 0.57
C LEU A 356 19.59 8.18 2.05
N SER A 357 20.83 8.31 2.56
CA SER A 357 21.06 8.15 3.98
C SER A 357 20.37 9.28 4.76
N PRO A 358 19.96 9.02 6.01
CA PRO A 358 19.54 10.06 6.95
C PRO A 358 20.34 11.35 6.90
N GLU A 359 21.67 11.25 6.94
CA GLU A 359 22.58 12.40 6.99
C GLU A 359 22.49 13.23 5.71
N SER A 360 22.37 12.54 4.57
CA SER A 360 22.23 13.19 3.26
C SER A 360 20.90 13.93 3.15
N LEU A 361 19.83 13.38 3.74
CA LEU A 361 18.52 14.03 3.81
C LEU A 361 18.55 15.24 4.75
N LEU A 362 19.14 15.11 5.93
CA LEU A 362 19.30 16.23 6.85
C LEU A 362 20.07 17.39 6.21
N GLN A 363 21.17 17.11 5.49
CA GLN A 363 21.92 18.14 4.76
C GLN A 363 21.10 18.79 3.63
N LYS A 364 20.25 18.03 2.95
CA LYS A 364 19.45 18.52 1.83
C LYS A 364 18.27 19.39 2.28
N TYR A 365 17.64 19.06 3.40
CA TYR A 365 16.38 19.67 3.81
C TYR A 365 16.45 20.51 5.10
N VAL A 366 17.47 20.34 5.96
CA VAL A 366 17.74 21.25 7.09
C VAL A 366 18.75 22.30 6.65
N LYS A 367 18.36 23.58 6.65
CA LYS A 367 19.34 24.66 6.47
C LYS A 367 20.32 24.63 7.66
N PRO A 368 21.64 24.77 7.44
CA PRO A 368 22.57 24.95 8.55
C PRO A 368 22.11 26.15 9.38
N GLU A 369 21.96 25.97 10.69
CA GLU A 369 21.71 27.08 11.60
C GLU A 369 22.80 28.13 11.39
N ILE A 370 22.40 29.36 11.06
CA ILE A 370 23.32 30.49 11.10
C ILE A 370 23.76 30.59 12.56
N PRO A 371 25.08 30.59 12.86
CA PRO A 371 25.55 30.73 14.23
C PRO A 371 24.91 31.97 14.83
N LYS A 372 24.21 31.81 15.96
CA LYS A 372 23.78 32.97 16.74
C LYS A 372 25.05 33.73 17.08
N GLU A 373 25.14 34.99 16.66
CA GLU A 373 26.19 35.87 17.15
C GLU A 373 26.18 35.80 18.68
N PRO A 374 27.34 35.63 19.32
CA PRO A 374 27.39 35.62 20.77
C PRO A 374 26.78 36.93 21.26
N ASN A 375 25.74 36.83 22.11
CA ASN A 375 25.11 37.98 22.74
C ASN A 375 26.21 38.95 23.20
N GLU A 376 26.23 40.16 22.63
CA GLU A 376 27.02 41.23 23.18
C GLU A 376 26.63 41.35 24.66
N LEU A 377 27.62 41.11 25.53
CA LEU A 377 27.52 41.38 26.95
C LEU A 377 27.11 42.84 27.08
N GLN A 378 25.83 43.08 27.43
CA GLN A 378 25.41 44.37 27.93
C GLN A 378 26.22 44.62 29.20
N TYR A 379 27.23 45.46 29.07
CA TYR A 379 27.92 46.05 30.21
C TYR A 379 26.86 46.72 31.08
N LEU A 380 26.83 46.34 32.35
CA LEU A 380 26.13 47.07 33.39
C LEU A 380 26.62 48.52 33.33
N GLU A 381 25.73 49.47 33.02
CA GLU A 381 25.96 50.85 33.39
C GLU A 381 25.86 50.93 34.92
N ASP A 382 26.99 51.26 35.52
CA ASP A 382 27.20 51.50 36.95
C ASP A 382 26.37 52.68 37.48
N GLY A 383 26.05 52.63 38.78
CA GLY A 383 26.17 53.80 39.68
C GLY A 383 24.94 54.64 39.93
#